data_AF-A0AAD7VMT2-F1
#
_entry.id   AF-A0AAD7VMT2-F1
#
_cell.length_a   1.000
_cell.length_b   1.000
_cell.length_c   1.000
_cell.angle_alpha   90.00
_cell.angle_beta   90.00
_cell.angle_gamma   90.00
#
_symmetry.space_group_name_H-M   'P 1'
#
loop_
_entity.id
_entity.type
_entity.pdbx_description
1 polymer ?
#
loop_
_entity_poly.entity_id
_entity_poly.type
_entity_poly.pdbx_seq_one_letter_code
_entity_poly.pdbx_strand_id
1 'polypeptide(L)'
;MRSPLPLKKMEFERGDKVEVCSQEDGFLGSYYEARIISNLRNKRGLYVVQYKNLLEDDESGPLIETVYSKEIRPLPPNITNNTDGFSLFDWVDAFDNDGWWVGRITERKPDSDYYTVYFAYFGVEIAYPVSTLRIHQEWFKGKWVKAKF
;
A
#
# COMPACT_ATOMS: atom_id res chain seq x y z
N MET A 1 -4.31 32.79 20.93
CA MET A 1 -3.82 31.49 20.44
C MET A 1 -3.88 31.51 18.92
N ARG A 2 -2.78 31.25 18.21
CA ARG A 2 -2.82 31.12 16.74
C ARG A 2 -3.38 29.74 16.42
N SER A 3 -4.42 29.67 15.61
CA SER A 3 -4.93 28.41 15.06
C SER A 3 -3.79 27.68 14.33
N PRO A 4 -3.68 26.34 14.41
CA PRO A 4 -2.72 25.60 13.60
C PRO A 4 -2.97 25.95 12.13
N LEU A 5 -1.89 26.20 11.38
CA LEU A 5 -1.99 26.30 9.92
C LEU A 5 -2.63 25.01 9.40
N PRO A 6 -3.65 25.09 8.52
CA PRO A 6 -4.23 23.88 7.95
C PRO A 6 -3.12 23.09 7.29
N LEU A 7 -3.04 21.79 7.63
CA LEU A 7 -2.13 20.87 6.96
C LEU A 7 -2.37 21.00 5.46
N LYS A 8 -1.34 21.37 4.70
CA LYS A 8 -1.43 21.48 3.24
C LYS A 8 -1.93 20.15 2.71
N LYS A 9 -3.16 20.14 2.19
CA LYS A 9 -3.75 18.95 1.56
C LYS A 9 -2.82 18.59 0.40
N MET A 10 -2.27 17.39 0.41
CA MET A 10 -1.45 16.92 -0.70
C MET A 10 -2.40 16.72 -1.88
N GLU A 11 -2.13 17.42 -2.97
CA GLU A 11 -2.92 17.32 -4.19
C GLU A 11 -2.08 16.55 -5.20
N PHE A 12 -2.63 15.43 -5.68
CA PHE A 12 -2.02 14.70 -6.78
C PHE A 12 -2.43 15.29 -8.13
N GLU A 13 -1.55 15.17 -9.11
CA GLU A 13 -1.75 15.63 -10.48
C GLU A 13 -1.79 14.45 -11.45
N ARG A 14 -2.35 14.69 -12.64
CA ARG A 14 -2.37 13.69 -13.71
C ARG A 14 -0.95 13.25 -14.02
N GLY A 15 -0.70 11.95 -13.95
CA GLY A 15 0.63 11.40 -14.17
C GLY A 15 1.28 10.82 -12.92
N ASP A 16 0.89 11.30 -11.73
CA ASP A 16 1.48 10.87 -10.47
C ASP A 16 1.25 9.37 -10.25
N LYS A 17 2.29 8.69 -9.77
CA LYS A 17 2.22 7.31 -9.30
C LYS A 17 1.87 7.30 -7.82
N VAL A 18 0.91 6.48 -7.46
CA VAL A 18 0.32 6.44 -6.13
C VAL A 18 0.03 4.99 -5.74
N GLU A 19 -0.29 4.78 -4.47
CA GLU A 19 -0.98 3.57 -4.03
C GLU A 19 -2.40 3.93 -3.56
N VAL A 20 -3.36 3.08 -3.92
CA VAL A 20 -4.73 3.13 -3.44
C VAL A 20 -4.89 2.14 -2.29
N CYS A 21 -5.38 2.62 -1.15
CA CYS A 21 -5.63 1.87 0.08
C CYS A 21 -7.11 1.46 0.08
N SER A 22 -7.40 0.21 -0.28
CA SER A 22 -8.79 -0.23 -0.37
C SER A 22 -9.48 -0.21 1.01
N GLN A 23 -10.73 0.25 1.02
CA GLN A 23 -11.61 0.26 2.20
C GLN A 23 -12.73 -0.77 2.09
N GLU A 24 -12.72 -1.57 1.02
CA GLU A 24 -13.74 -2.57 0.75
C GLU A 24 -13.48 -3.84 1.56
N ASP A 25 -14.56 -4.45 2.05
CA ASP A 25 -14.49 -5.71 2.78
C ASP A 25 -13.83 -6.78 1.90
N GLY A 26 -12.82 -7.46 2.44
CA GLY A 26 -12.00 -8.42 1.68
C GLY A 26 -10.74 -7.83 1.06
N PHE A 27 -10.64 -6.49 0.97
CA PHE A 27 -9.44 -5.77 0.53
C PHE A 27 -8.83 -4.89 1.62
N LEU A 28 -9.36 -4.96 2.84
CA LEU A 28 -8.82 -4.21 3.98
C LEU A 28 -7.36 -4.60 4.25
N GLY A 29 -6.50 -3.57 4.32
CA GLY A 29 -5.06 -3.75 4.50
C GLY A 29 -4.29 -4.01 3.21
N SER A 30 -4.90 -3.82 2.04
CA SER A 30 -4.21 -3.88 0.75
C SER A 30 -3.90 -2.49 0.18
N TYR A 31 -2.80 -2.44 -0.58
CA TYR A 31 -2.37 -1.28 -1.34
C TYR A 31 -2.11 -1.66 -2.79
N TYR A 32 -2.77 -0.97 -3.72
CA TYR A 32 -2.61 -1.23 -5.15
C TYR A 32 -1.90 -0.06 -5.84
N GLU A 33 -0.85 -0.36 -6.60
CA GLU A 33 -0.16 0.65 -7.41
C GLU A 33 -1.10 1.17 -8.51
N ALA A 34 -1.18 2.49 -8.62
CA ALA A 34 -2.00 3.16 -9.60
C ALA A 34 -1.35 4.46 -10.11
N ARG A 35 -1.95 5.01 -11.17
CA ARG A 35 -1.59 6.30 -11.74
C ARG A 35 -2.79 7.23 -11.75
N ILE A 36 -2.59 8.49 -11.37
CA ILE A 36 -3.64 9.51 -11.47
C ILE A 36 -3.93 9.82 -12.94
N ILE A 37 -5.18 9.63 -13.33
CA ILE A 37 -5.71 10.01 -14.65
C ILE A 37 -6.34 11.40 -14.60
N SER A 38 -7.07 11.71 -13.51
CA SER A 38 -7.72 13.00 -13.35
C SER A 38 -7.94 13.36 -11.89
N ASN A 39 -7.82 14.65 -11.57
CA ASN A 39 -8.31 15.23 -10.32
C ASN A 39 -9.65 15.90 -10.64
N LEU A 40 -10.75 15.41 -10.05
CA LEU A 40 -12.08 15.91 -10.36
C LEU A 40 -12.38 17.29 -9.76
N ARG A 41 -11.42 17.87 -9.01
CA ARG A 41 -11.45 19.22 -8.40
C ARG A 41 -12.77 19.57 -7.71
N ASN A 42 -13.45 18.55 -7.17
CA ASN A 42 -14.73 18.71 -6.52
C ASN A 42 -14.56 18.85 -5.01
N LYS A 43 -15.61 19.34 -4.32
CA LYS A 43 -15.60 19.50 -2.86
C LYS A 43 -15.43 18.17 -2.11
N ARG A 44 -15.68 17.03 -2.77
CA ARG A 44 -15.55 15.68 -2.20
C ARG A 44 -14.12 15.15 -2.26
N GLY A 45 -13.22 15.78 -3.03
CA GLY A 45 -11.82 15.36 -3.17
C GLY A 45 -11.66 14.02 -3.88
N LEU A 46 -12.36 13.80 -4.99
CA LEU A 46 -12.28 12.57 -5.77
C LEU A 46 -11.22 12.63 -6.88
N TYR A 47 -10.63 11.48 -7.16
CA TYR A 47 -9.63 11.26 -8.20
C TYR A 47 -10.05 10.08 -9.09
N VAL A 48 -9.70 10.16 -10.36
CA VAL A 48 -9.76 9.02 -11.27
C VAL A 48 -8.36 8.42 -11.35
N VAL A 49 -8.27 7.13 -11.07
CA VAL A 49 -7.01 6.37 -11.05
C VAL A 49 -7.08 5.22 -12.03
N GLN A 50 -5.93 4.86 -12.61
CA GLN A 50 -5.76 3.65 -13.39
C GLN A 50 -4.82 2.74 -12.63
N TYR A 51 -5.25 1.54 -12.29
CA TYR A 51 -4.41 0.57 -11.61
C TYR A 51 -3.34 0.01 -12.54
N LYS A 52 -2.21 -0.36 -11.96
CA LYS A 52 -1.07 -0.91 -12.71
C LYS A 52 -1.27 -2.38 -13.07
N ASN A 53 -1.81 -3.16 -12.13
CA ASN A 53 -1.88 -4.61 -12.22
C ASN A 53 -3.33 -5.15 -12.26
N LEU A 54 -4.33 -4.34 -11.88
CA LEU A 54 -5.73 -4.77 -11.92
C LEU A 54 -6.33 -4.50 -13.30
N LEU A 55 -7.20 -5.41 -13.75
CA LEU A 55 -7.92 -5.34 -15.01
C LEU A 55 -9.42 -5.13 -14.77
N GLU A 56 -10.11 -4.60 -15.78
CA GLU A 56 -11.58 -4.63 -15.84
C GLU A 56 -12.09 -6.09 -15.88
N ASP A 57 -13.35 -6.32 -15.49
CA ASP A 57 -13.95 -7.66 -15.43
C ASP A 57 -13.94 -8.41 -16.77
N ASP A 58 -13.97 -7.68 -17.89
CA ASP A 58 -13.89 -8.22 -19.25
C ASP A 58 -12.46 -8.34 -19.79
N GLU A 59 -11.47 -8.06 -18.93
CA GLU A 59 -10.03 -8.03 -19.24
C GLU A 59 -9.65 -7.10 -20.40
N SER A 60 -10.53 -6.15 -20.78
CA SER A 60 -10.31 -5.26 -21.94
C SER A 60 -9.16 -4.28 -21.73
N GLY A 61 -8.74 -4.07 -20.49
CA GLY A 61 -7.62 -3.22 -20.14
C GLY A 61 -7.48 -3.02 -18.64
N PRO A 62 -6.57 -2.12 -18.22
CA PRO A 62 -6.36 -1.81 -16.82
C PRO A 62 -7.61 -1.18 -16.19
N LEU A 63 -7.94 -1.61 -14.97
CA LEU A 63 -9.07 -1.09 -14.20
C LEU A 63 -8.93 0.41 -13.96
N ILE A 64 -10.00 1.16 -14.22
CA ILE A 64 -10.10 2.60 -13.94
C ILE A 64 -11.23 2.88 -12.96
N GLU A 65 -10.91 3.49 -11.83
CA GLU A 65 -11.88 3.78 -10.77
C GLU A 65 -11.85 5.23 -10.30
N THR A 66 -12.94 5.64 -9.66
CA THR A 66 -13.03 6.92 -8.94
C THR A 66 -12.91 6.69 -7.44
N VAL A 67 -11.84 7.20 -6.83
CA VAL A 67 -11.51 7.01 -5.41
C VAL A 67 -11.42 8.34 -4.66
N TYR A 68 -11.55 8.31 -3.33
CA TYR A 68 -11.38 9.49 -2.49
C TYR A 68 -9.91 9.81 -2.23
N SER A 69 -9.60 11.10 -2.04
CA SER A 69 -8.25 11.56 -1.70
C SER A 69 -7.67 10.90 -0.44
N LYS A 70 -8.53 10.44 0.48
CA LYS A 70 -8.13 9.77 1.73
C LYS A 70 -7.67 8.32 1.52
N GLU A 71 -8.01 7.73 0.37
CA GLU A 71 -7.66 6.38 -0.01
C GLU A 71 -6.36 6.37 -0.82
N ILE A 72 -5.80 7.53 -1.15
CA ILE A 72 -4.60 7.64 -1.98
C ILE A 72 -3.42 8.09 -1.12
N ARG A 73 -2.27 7.41 -1.30
CA ARG A 73 -0.97 7.84 -0.79
C ARG A 73 0.07 7.85 -1.92
N PRO A 74 1.19 8.60 -1.79
CA PRO A 74 2.30 8.48 -2.72
C PRO A 74 2.84 7.04 -2.78
N LEU A 75 3.73 6.72 -3.72
CA LEU A 75 4.50 5.49 -3.60
C LEU A 75 5.44 5.55 -2.39
N PRO A 76 5.54 4.47 -1.59
CA PRO A 76 6.50 4.41 -0.49
C PRO A 76 7.93 4.47 -1.03
N PRO A 77 8.86 5.11 -0.28
CA PRO A 77 10.26 5.08 -0.63
C PRO A 77 10.75 3.64 -0.55
N ASN A 78 11.61 3.26 -1.50
CA ASN A 78 12.28 1.98 -1.45
C ASN A 78 13.29 2.02 -0.29
N ILE A 79 13.03 1.22 0.73
CA ILE A 79 13.97 0.99 1.82
C ILE A 79 14.52 -0.41 1.60
N THR A 80 15.81 -0.49 1.27
CA THR A 80 16.51 -1.76 1.32
C THR A 80 16.48 -2.28 2.74
N ASN A 81 16.00 -3.51 2.94
CA ASN A 81 16.29 -4.22 4.17
C ASN A 81 17.81 -4.23 4.37
N ASN A 82 18.25 -4.02 5.61
CA ASN A 82 19.64 -4.28 5.94
C ASN A 82 19.99 -5.71 5.54
N THR A 83 21.28 -6.00 5.39
CA THR A 83 21.83 -7.32 5.06
C THR A 83 21.29 -8.48 5.92
N ASP A 84 20.66 -8.15 7.05
CA ASP A 84 20.21 -9.08 8.07
C ASP A 84 18.79 -9.64 7.83
N GLY A 85 18.06 -9.15 6.82
CA GLY A 85 16.71 -9.61 6.49
C GLY A 85 15.62 -9.03 7.40
N PHE A 86 14.47 -9.72 7.49
CA PHE A 86 13.38 -9.34 8.41
C PHE A 86 13.50 -10.08 9.74
N SER A 87 13.07 -9.42 10.82
CA SER A 87 12.98 -10.01 12.15
C SER A 87 11.58 -10.58 12.41
N LEU A 88 11.49 -11.51 13.37
CA LEU A 88 10.19 -11.95 13.88
C LEU A 88 9.36 -10.74 14.30
N PHE A 89 8.08 -10.79 13.96
CA PHE A 89 7.05 -9.80 14.22
C PHE A 89 7.10 -8.52 13.39
N ASP A 90 8.15 -8.28 12.60
CA ASP A 90 8.23 -7.11 11.73
C ASP A 90 6.95 -6.96 10.89
N TRP A 91 6.47 -5.72 10.80
CA TRP A 91 5.38 -5.37 9.88
C TRP A 91 5.92 -5.28 8.46
N VAL A 92 5.29 -6.02 7.57
CA VAL A 92 5.67 -6.11 6.15
C VAL A 92 4.44 -5.92 5.27
N ASP A 93 4.67 -5.49 4.04
CA ASP A 93 3.69 -5.71 2.98
C ASP A 93 4.17 -6.88 2.12
N ALA A 94 3.30 -7.87 1.90
CA ALA A 94 3.54 -8.97 0.97
C ALA A 94 2.86 -8.68 -0.36
N PHE A 95 3.59 -8.84 -1.47
CA PHE A 95 3.01 -8.71 -2.81
C PHE A 95 2.29 -10.01 -3.18
N ASP A 96 0.96 -9.93 -3.28
CA ASP A 96 0.08 -11.06 -3.62
C ASP A 96 -1.21 -10.54 -4.25
N ASN A 97 -1.85 -11.31 -5.13
CA ASN A 97 -3.06 -10.93 -5.86
C ASN A 97 -3.01 -9.47 -6.35
N ASP A 98 -1.94 -9.14 -7.06
CA ASP A 98 -1.69 -7.85 -7.71
C ASP A 98 -1.55 -6.61 -6.80
N GLY A 99 -1.56 -6.82 -5.48
CA GLY A 99 -1.47 -5.78 -4.45
C GLY A 99 -0.44 -6.07 -3.36
N TRP A 100 -0.20 -5.08 -2.52
CA TRP A 100 0.65 -5.16 -1.33
C TRP A 100 -0.22 -5.31 -0.08
N TRP A 101 -0.09 -6.42 0.64
CA TRP A 101 -0.93 -6.79 1.78
C TRP A 101 -0.19 -6.68 3.10
N VAL A 102 -0.74 -5.91 4.04
CA VAL A 102 -0.15 -5.73 5.37
C VAL A 102 -0.22 -7.02 6.17
N GLY A 103 0.92 -7.48 6.64
CA GLY A 103 1.05 -8.63 7.52
C GLY A 103 2.21 -8.50 8.50
N ARG A 104 2.43 -9.56 9.27
CA ARG A 104 3.55 -9.65 10.22
C ARG A 104 4.34 -10.92 10.04
N ILE A 105 5.65 -10.82 10.14
CA ILE A 105 6.54 -11.98 10.10
C ILE A 105 6.29 -12.85 11.34
N THR A 106 6.00 -14.13 11.15
CA THR A 106 5.84 -15.10 12.26
C THR A 106 6.92 -16.18 12.25
N GLU A 107 7.60 -16.37 11.12
CA GLU A 107 8.67 -17.35 11.00
C GLU A 107 9.67 -16.94 9.91
N ARG A 108 10.95 -17.22 10.14
CA ARG A 108 11.96 -17.26 9.08
C ARG A 108 12.25 -18.72 8.76
N LYS A 109 12.09 -19.15 7.50
CA LYS A 109 12.37 -20.53 7.10
C LYS A 109 13.88 -20.79 7.15
N PRO A 110 14.35 -21.81 7.90
CA PRO A 110 15.77 -22.18 7.93
C PRO A 110 16.28 -22.48 6.52
N ASP A 111 17.51 -22.06 6.23
CA ASP A 111 18.21 -22.32 4.96
C ASP A 111 17.43 -21.92 3.69
N SER A 112 16.56 -20.91 3.82
CA SER A 112 15.69 -20.42 2.75
C SER A 112 15.59 -18.89 2.77
N ASP A 113 15.20 -18.31 1.63
CA ASP A 113 14.86 -16.89 1.47
C ASP A 113 13.38 -16.60 1.79
N TYR A 114 12.63 -17.56 2.33
CA TYR A 114 11.22 -17.43 2.64
C TYR A 114 10.97 -17.00 4.09
N TYR A 115 9.93 -16.19 4.25
CA TYR A 115 9.36 -15.81 5.55
C TYR A 115 7.87 -16.14 5.58
N THR A 116 7.39 -16.66 6.70
CA THR A 116 5.96 -16.81 6.96
C THR A 116 5.40 -15.47 7.42
N VAL A 117 4.33 -15.02 6.76
CA VAL A 117 3.60 -13.79 7.07
C VAL A 117 2.19 -14.14 7.54
N TYR A 118 1.81 -13.62 8.70
CA TYR A 118 0.45 -13.68 9.23
C TYR A 118 -0.36 -12.46 8.81
N PHE A 119 -1.55 -12.71 8.26
CA PHE A 119 -2.51 -11.66 7.88
C PHE A 119 -3.68 -11.66 8.88
N ALA A 120 -3.67 -10.68 9.78
CA ALA A 120 -4.61 -10.63 10.90
C ALA A 120 -6.09 -10.55 10.50
N TYR A 121 -6.38 -9.83 9.40
CA TYR A 121 -7.75 -9.69 8.92
C TYR A 121 -8.35 -11.04 8.45
N PHE A 122 -7.53 -11.88 7.83
CA PHE A 122 -7.96 -13.18 7.29
C PHE A 122 -7.70 -14.35 8.25
N GLY A 123 -6.85 -14.17 9.26
CA GLY A 123 -6.47 -15.24 10.19
C GLY A 123 -5.63 -16.34 9.56
N VAL A 124 -4.87 -16.04 8.50
CA VAL A 124 -4.06 -17.02 7.75
C VAL A 124 -2.57 -16.69 7.82
N GLU A 125 -1.74 -17.71 7.64
CA GLU A 125 -0.30 -17.61 7.49
C GLU A 125 0.13 -18.17 6.13
N ILE A 126 0.98 -17.42 5.42
CA ILE A 126 1.46 -17.79 4.08
C ILE A 126 2.96 -17.50 3.99
N ALA A 127 3.72 -18.39 3.35
CA ALA A 127 5.15 -18.22 3.14
C ALA A 127 5.43 -17.48 1.83
N TYR A 128 6.24 -16.43 1.88
CA TYR A 128 6.65 -15.63 0.73
C TYR A 128 8.17 -15.54 0.61
N PRO A 129 8.73 -15.52 -0.61
CA PRO A 129 10.14 -15.19 -0.80
C PRO A 129 10.42 -13.74 -0.40
N VAL A 130 11.62 -13.46 0.09
CA VAL A 130 12.03 -12.10 0.52
C VAL A 130 11.87 -11.04 -0.57
N SER A 131 11.94 -11.44 -1.85
CA SER A 131 11.80 -10.56 -3.00
C SER A 131 10.38 -10.01 -3.21
N THR A 132 9.36 -10.67 -2.64
CA THR A 132 7.96 -10.22 -2.69
C THR A 132 7.53 -9.54 -1.39
N LEU A 133 8.46 -9.22 -0.50
CA LEU A 133 8.21 -8.56 0.77
C LEU A 133 8.87 -7.18 0.79
N ARG A 134 8.21 -6.22 1.44
CA ARG A 134 8.81 -4.91 1.76
C ARG A 134 8.47 -4.49 3.19
N ILE A 135 9.26 -3.60 3.76
CA ILE A 135 8.94 -2.99 5.06
C ILE A 135 7.63 -2.24 4.94
N HIS A 136 6.69 -2.54 5.83
CA HIS A 136 5.44 -1.81 5.91
C HIS A 136 5.69 -0.36 6.38
N GLN A 137 5.13 0.59 5.62
CA GLN A 137 5.22 2.01 5.91
C GLN A 137 3.84 2.63 5.87
N GLU A 138 3.61 3.57 6.77
CA GLU A 138 2.39 4.36 6.84
C GLU A 138 2.63 5.78 6.33
N TRP A 139 1.63 6.31 5.63
CA TRP A 139 1.64 7.69 5.16
C TRP A 139 0.86 8.57 6.13
N PHE A 140 1.55 9.31 6.98
CA PHE A 140 0.93 10.11 8.03
C PHE A 140 1.41 11.56 8.02
N LYS A 141 0.45 12.50 7.92
CA LYS A 141 0.71 13.96 7.94
C LYS A 141 1.82 14.41 6.98
N GLY A 142 1.82 13.86 5.77
CA GLY A 142 2.77 14.25 4.72
C GLY A 142 4.17 13.62 4.85
N LYS A 143 4.31 12.56 5.65
CA LYS A 143 5.58 11.86 5.86
C LYS A 143 5.38 10.34 5.89
N TRP A 144 6.37 9.63 5.37
CA TRP A 144 6.48 8.19 5.54
C TRP A 144 7.02 7.86 6.92
N VAL A 145 6.34 6.97 7.63
CA VAL A 145 6.80 6.43 8.90
C VAL A 145 6.85 4.90 8.77
N LYS A 146 7.94 4.29 9.23
CA LYS A 146 7.96 2.83 9.38
C LYS A 146 6.97 2.47 10.49
N ALA A 147 6.14 1.47 10.26
CA ALA A 147 5.37 0.91 11.36
C ALA A 147 6.35 0.35 12.40
N LYS A 148 6.26 0.86 13.63
CA LYS A 148 7.04 0.39 14.77
C LYS A 148 6.09 0.13 15.91
N PHE A 149 6.45 -0.87 16.70
CA PHE A 149 5.85 -1.18 17.99
C PHE A 149 5.82 0.02 18.94
#